data_AF-A0A2E3SH12-F1
#
_entry.id   AF-A0A2E3SH12-F1
#
_cell.length_a   1.000
_cell.length_b   1.000
_cell.length_c   1.000
_cell.angle_alpha   90.00
_cell.angle_beta   90.00
_cell.angle_gamma   90.00
#
_symmetry.space_group_name_H-M   'P 1'
#
loop_
_entity.id
_entity.type
_entity.pdbx_description
1 polymer ?
#
loop_
_entity_poly.entity_id
_entity_poly.type
_entity_poly.pdbx_seq_one_letter_code
_entity_poly.pdbx_strand_id
1 'polypeptide(L)' 'MKNKFGKRISIEQVEEGNSFTPKFDENGLIPVITVEKSTELILMHGYMNEESLDLSIDTNLAHYWSRSRKKIWK' A
#
# COMPACT_ATOMS: atom_id res chain seq x y z
N MET A 1 -13.15 -11.99 -6.62
CA MET A 1 -12.23 -11.19 -5.77
C MET A 1 -10.84 -11.77 -5.96
N LYS A 2 -9.99 -11.12 -6.76
CA LYS A 2 -8.62 -11.59 -6.97
C LYS A 2 -7.80 -11.09 -5.79
N ASN A 3 -7.33 -12.01 -4.96
CA ASN A 3 -6.36 -11.68 -3.92
C ASN A 3 -5.04 -11.34 -4.64
N LYS A 4 -4.82 -10.05 -4.90
CA LYS A 4 -3.73 -9.54 -5.74
C LYS A 4 -2.39 -9.56 -5.03
N PHE A 5 -2.42 -9.60 -3.71
CA PHE A 5 -1.26 -9.67 -2.85
C PHE A 5 -0.98 -11.13 -2.48
N GLY A 6 0.30 -11.51 -2.54
CA GLY A 6 0.71 -12.84 -2.12
C GLY A 6 0.62 -13.00 -0.60
N LYS A 7 0.50 -14.25 -0.14
CA LYS A 7 0.60 -14.58 1.29
C LYS A 7 2.06 -14.53 1.73
N ARG A 8 2.31 -14.02 2.93
CA ARG A 8 3.63 -14.07 3.58
C ARG A 8 3.81 -15.47 4.20
N ILE A 9 4.76 -16.25 3.70
CA ILE A 9 4.97 -17.65 4.09
C ILE A 9 6.26 -17.81 4.91
N SER A 10 7.37 -17.27 4.41
CA SER A 10 8.68 -17.26 5.09
C SER A 10 9.41 -15.94 4.86
N ILE A 11 10.52 -15.71 5.57
CA ILE A 11 11.33 -14.50 5.39
C ILE A 11 11.95 -14.50 3.99
N GLU A 12 12.51 -15.64 3.57
CA GLU A 12 13.14 -15.83 2.26
C GLU A 12 12.14 -15.55 1.13
N GLN A 13 10.90 -16.05 1.25
CA GLN A 13 9.86 -15.76 0.26
C GLN A 13 9.52 -14.27 0.17
N VAL A 14 9.50 -13.56 1.29
CA VAL A 14 9.17 -12.14 1.33
C VAL A 14 10.29 -11.28 0.76
N GLU A 15 11.54 -11.63 1.05
CA GLU A 15 12.73 -10.83 0.68
C GLU A 15 13.23 -11.16 -0.73
N GLU A 16 13.15 -12.41 -1.16
CA GLU A 16 13.72 -12.89 -2.43
C GLU A 16 12.65 -13.34 -3.45
N GLY A 17 11.37 -13.38 -3.05
CA GLY A 17 10.28 -13.82 -3.93
C GLY A 17 9.80 -12.76 -4.91
N ASN A 18 9.13 -13.20 -5.98
CA ASN A 18 8.56 -12.31 -7.02
C ASN A 18 7.13 -11.84 -6.72
N SER A 19 6.55 -12.27 -5.61
CA SER A 19 5.18 -11.89 -5.22
C SER A 19 5.21 -10.67 -4.33
N PHE A 20 4.43 -9.64 -4.66
CA PHE A 20 4.26 -8.51 -3.76
C PHE A 20 3.39 -8.92 -2.57
N THR A 21 3.99 -8.95 -1.37
CA THR A 21 3.34 -9.41 -0.13
C THR A 21 3.38 -8.31 0.94
N PRO A 22 2.62 -7.20 0.80
CA PRO A 22 2.58 -6.12 1.79
C PRO A 22 2.21 -6.63 3.19
N LYS A 23 2.81 -6.02 4.22
CA LYS A 23 2.48 -6.30 5.63
C LYS A 23 1.59 -5.18 6.15
N PHE A 24 0.31 -5.47 6.28
CA PHE A 24 -0.62 -4.60 6.99
C PHE A 24 -0.51 -4.81 8.50
N ASP A 25 -0.82 -3.77 9.27
CA ASP A 25 -0.93 -3.84 10.72
C ASP A 25 -2.24 -4.52 11.17
N GLU A 26 -2.47 -4.57 12.48
CA GLU A 26 -3.68 -5.13 13.09
C GLU A 26 -4.99 -4.43 12.67
N ASN A 27 -4.89 -3.20 12.17
CA ASN A 27 -6.02 -2.42 11.66
C ASN A 27 -6.20 -2.56 10.14
N GLY A 28 -5.40 -3.41 9.49
CA GLY A 28 -5.42 -3.58 8.04
C GLY A 28 -4.80 -2.39 7.29
N LEU A 29 -3.88 -1.64 7.92
CA LEU A 29 -3.27 -0.45 7.34
C LEU A 29 -1.76 -0.62 7.10
N ILE A 30 -1.25 0.11 6.10
CA ILE A 30 0.18 0.25 5.82
C ILE A 30 0.54 1.74 5.73
N PRO A 31 1.63 2.22 6.36
CA PRO A 31 2.09 3.59 6.20
C PRO A 31 2.69 3.79 4.81
N VAL A 32 2.46 4.97 4.22
CA VAL A 32 2.93 5.34 2.89
C VAL A 32 3.58 6.71 2.91
N ILE A 33 4.77 6.81 2.31
CA ILE A 33 5.44 8.08 2.03
C ILE A 33 5.31 8.36 0.54
N THR A 34 4.77 9.52 0.20
CA THR A 34 4.68 10.01 -1.17
C THR A 34 5.85 10.95 -1.42
N VAL A 35 6.61 10.68 -2.47
CA VAL A 35 7.79 11.46 -2.85
C VAL A 35 7.62 12.01 -4.25
N GLU A 36 8.20 13.17 -4.51
CA GLU A 36 8.38 13.66 -5.86
C GLU A 36 9.49 12.83 -6.53
N LYS A 37 9.20 12.31 -7.73
CA LYS A 37 10.05 11.31 -8.39
C LYS A 37 11.42 11.85 -8.79
N SER A 38 11.54 13.11 -9.19
CA SER A 38 12.78 13.68 -9.73
C SER A 38 13.73 14.25 -8.68
N THR A 39 13.19 14.77 -7.59
CA THR A 39 13.90 15.50 -6.54
C THR A 39 13.99 14.71 -5.23
N GLU A 40 13.26 13.59 -5.15
CA GLU A 40 13.13 12.75 -3.95
C GLU A 40 12.54 13.51 -2.73
N LEU A 41 11.94 14.68 -2.97
CA LEU A 41 11.29 15.46 -1.92
C LEU A 41 10.11 14.69 -1.34
N ILE A 42 10.07 14.59 -0.02
CA ILE A 42 8.93 14.04 0.70
C ILE A 42 7.76 15.03 0.61
N LEU A 43 6.67 14.60 -0.02
CA LEU A 43 5.46 15.40 -0.20
C LEU A 43 4.46 15.15 0.92
N MET A 44 4.30 13.89 1.33
CA MET A 44 3.23 13.50 2.25
C MET A 44 3.49 12.15 2.95
N HIS A 45 3.00 12.02 4.17
CA HIS A 45 2.84 10.75 4.88
C HIS A 45 1.35 10.44 5.07
N GLY A 46 0.96 9.21 4.71
CA GLY A 46 -0.43 8.75 4.75
C GLY A 46 -0.53 7.27 5.09
N TYR A 47 -1.75 6.73 5.00
CA TYR A 47 -2.04 5.32 5.22
C TYR A 47 -2.83 4.76 4.04
N MET A 48 -2.63 3.49 3.74
CA MET A 48 -3.44 2.72 2.79
C MET A 48 -4.00 1.49 3.48
N ASN A 49 -5.22 1.09 3.14
CA ASN A 49 -5.72 -0.26 3.39
C ASN A 49 -5.50 -1.11 2.13
N GLU A 50 -5.91 -2.39 2.18
CA GLU A 50 -5.76 -3.31 1.04
C GLU A 50 -6.39 -2.74 -0.25
N GLU A 51 -7.62 -2.23 -0.16
CA GLU A 51 -8.38 -1.69 -1.29
C GLU A 51 -7.74 -0.43 -1.89
N SER A 52 -7.28 0.51 -1.05
CA SER A 52 -6.66 1.74 -1.56
C SER A 52 -5.30 1.47 -2.20
N LEU A 53 -4.54 0.48 -1.69
CA LEU A 53 -3.30 0.05 -2.34
C LEU A 53 -3.58 -0.61 -3.70
N ASP A 54 -4.60 -1.47 -3.77
CA ASP A 54 -5.01 -2.12 -5.01
C ASP A 54 -5.45 -1.11 -6.08
N LEU A 55 -6.33 -0.18 -5.71
CA LEU A 55 -6.75 0.91 -6.60
C LEU A 55 -5.58 1.78 -7.06
N SER A 56 -4.59 2.02 -6.20
CA SER A 56 -3.41 2.80 -6.58
C SER A 56 -2.63 2.14 -7.72
N ILE A 57 -2.48 0.82 -7.66
CA ILE A 57 -1.81 0.03 -8.69
C ILE A 57 -2.65 0.00 -9.97
N ASP A 58 -3.96 -0.23 -9.86
CA ASP A 58 -4.83 -0.35 -11.04
C ASP A 58 -5.01 0.95 -11.81
N THR A 59 -5.13 2.06 -11.08
CA THR A 59 -5.45 3.36 -11.68
C THR A 59 -4.22 4.20 -11.99
N ASN A 60 -3.04 3.80 -11.48
CA ASN A 60 -1.83 4.62 -11.48
C ASN A 60 -2.02 6.02 -10.82
N LEU A 61 -3.00 6.13 -9.92
CA LEU A 61 -3.27 7.34 -9.14
C LEU A 61 -3.23 6.99 -7.66
N ALA A 62 -2.60 7.83 -6.83
CA ALA A 62 -2.51 7.54 -5.41
C ALA A 62 -3.90 7.56 -4.74
N HIS A 63 -4.28 6.45 -4.11
CA HIS A 63 -5.47 6.32 -3.29
C HIS A 63 -5.06 6.01 -1.86
N TYR A 64 -5.60 6.74 -0.89
CA TYR A 64 -5.28 6.59 0.53
C TYR A 64 -6.52 6.18 1.33
N TRP A 65 -6.30 5.63 2.52
CA TRP A 65 -7.36 5.35 3.48
C TRP A 65 -7.46 6.46 4.53
N SER A 66 -8.58 7.18 4.54
CA SER A 66 -8.86 8.17 5.58
C SER A 66 -9.30 7.45 6.86
N ARG A 67 -8.39 7.31 7.83
CA ARG A 67 -8.68 6.65 9.12
C ARG A 67 -9.83 7.30 9.89
N SER A 68 -9.93 8.63 9.84
CA SER A 68 -10.99 9.39 10.52
C SER A 68 -12.34 9.28 9.82
N ARG A 69 -12.37 9.28 8.48
CA ARG A 69 -13.60 9.21 7.69
C ARG A 69 -14.01 7.79 7.31
N LYS A 70 -13.16 6.80 7.60
CA LYS A 70 -13.31 5.38 7.23
C LYS A 70 -13.72 5.19 5.77
N LYS A 71 -13.03 5.89 4.88
CA LYS A 71 -13.27 5.83 3.43
C LYS A 71 -12.00 6.08 2.64
N ILE A 72 -12.03 5.66 1.38
CA ILE A 72 -10.98 5.96 0.39
C ILE A 72 -10.97 7.46 0.08
N TRP A 73 -9.77 8.01 0.01
CA TRP A 73 -9.47 9.34 -0.48
C TRP A 73 -8.62 9.19 -1.74
N LYS A 74 -8.99 9.92 -2.79
CA LYS A 74 -8.30 10.00 -4.08
C LYS A 74 -7.86 11.44 -4.30
#